data_AF-A0A7K0L550-F1
#
_entry.id   AF-A0A7K0L550-F1
#
_cell.length_a   1.000
_cell.length_b   1.000
_cell.length_c   1.000
_cell.angle_alpha   90.00
_cell.angle_beta   90.00
_cell.angle_gamma   90.00
#
_symmetry.space_group_name_H-M   'P 1'
#
loop_
_entity.id
_entity.type
_entity.pdbx_description
1 polymer ?
#
loop_
_entity_poly.entity_id
_entity_poly.type
_entity_poly.pdbx_seq_one_letter_code
_entity_poly.pdbx_strand_id
1 'polypeptide(L)'
;MSKQVFSVTAKPDDGYLFLQFPGHPNIFTQARYFDEIEIMAKDAIFLILDIPKSEIELKIESPIPQDFPQTYLEFCRREFINKVRSLVHLSTFHPASSADGK
;
A
#
# COMPACT_ATOMS: atom_id res chain seq x y z
N MET A 1 -12.68 23.89 17.44
CA MET A 1 -12.90 23.52 16.02
C MET A 1 -13.36 22.08 15.97
N SER A 2 -14.44 21.78 15.26
CA SER A 2 -14.94 20.41 15.11
C SER A 2 -14.17 19.70 14.02
N LYS A 3 -13.62 18.52 14.31
CA LYS A 3 -13.01 17.67 13.28
C LYS A 3 -14.07 17.16 12.31
N GLN A 4 -13.71 17.08 11.04
CA GLN A 4 -14.52 16.46 10.01
C GLN A 4 -14.13 14.99 9.88
N VAL A 5 -15.13 14.11 9.93
CA VAL A 5 -14.93 12.66 9.85
C VAL A 5 -15.11 12.19 8.41
N PHE A 6 -14.10 11.55 7.86
CA PHE A 6 -14.09 10.98 6.51
C PHE A 6 -14.05 9.47 6.58
N SER A 7 -15.06 8.80 6.00
CA SER A 7 -15.01 7.35 5.81
C SER A 7 -14.03 6.99 4.70
N VAL A 8 -13.15 6.03 4.96
CA VAL A 8 -12.14 5.53 4.03
C VAL A 8 -12.31 4.04 3.85
N THR A 9 -12.58 3.60 2.63
CA THR A 9 -12.58 2.19 2.28
C THR A 9 -11.23 1.79 1.74
N ALA A 10 -10.52 0.92 2.46
CA ALA A 10 -9.28 0.32 1.99
C ALA A 10 -9.58 -0.99 1.24
N LYS A 11 -8.99 -1.21 0.07
CA LYS A 11 -9.09 -2.47 -0.66
C LYS A 11 -7.69 -2.95 -1.04
N PRO A 12 -7.32 -4.20 -0.73
CA PRO A 12 -6.05 -4.74 -1.18
C PRO A 12 -6.05 -4.85 -2.71
N ASP A 13 -5.00 -4.33 -3.33
CA ASP A 13 -4.77 -4.38 -4.78
C ASP A 13 -3.26 -4.40 -5.07
N ASP A 14 -2.80 -5.45 -5.75
CA ASP A 14 -1.39 -5.65 -6.18
C ASP A 14 -0.29 -5.30 -5.15
N GLY A 15 -0.46 -5.69 -3.87
CA GLY A 15 0.52 -5.41 -2.81
C GLY A 15 0.40 -4.01 -2.18
N TYR A 16 -0.64 -3.25 -2.55
CA TYR A 16 -1.04 -1.98 -1.97
C TYR A 16 -2.42 -2.11 -1.33
N LEU A 17 -2.78 -1.12 -0.51
CA LEU A 17 -4.15 -0.82 -0.12
C LEU A 17 -4.60 0.40 -0.90
N PHE A 18 -5.52 0.20 -1.83
CA PHE A 18 -6.22 1.26 -2.52
C PHE A 18 -7.24 1.91 -1.58
N LEU A 19 -7.12 3.22 -1.36
CA LEU A 19 -7.96 3.99 -0.45
C LEU A 19 -8.99 4.80 -1.25
N GLN A 20 -10.26 4.54 -0.99
CA GLN A 20 -11.40 5.23 -1.59
C GLN A 20 -12.19 5.97 -0.51
N PHE A 21 -12.76 7.13 -0.86
CA PHE A 21 -13.60 7.91 0.05
C PHE A 21 -15.03 7.89 -0.49
N PRO A 22 -15.96 7.09 0.09
CA PRO A 22 -17.32 6.94 -0.46
C PRO A 22 -18.09 8.27 -0.60
N GLY A 23 -17.85 9.22 0.30
CA GLY A 23 -18.43 10.57 0.22
C GLY A 23 -17.75 11.50 -0.79
N HIS A 24 -16.56 11.14 -1.28
CA HIS A 24 -15.72 11.94 -2.16
C HIS A 24 -15.08 11.05 -3.23
N PRO A 25 -15.83 10.61 -4.25
CA PRO A 25 -15.35 9.64 -5.26
C PRO A 25 -14.18 10.14 -6.11
N ASN A 26 -13.92 11.45 -6.11
CA ASN A 26 -12.79 12.06 -6.83
C ASN A 26 -11.48 12.00 -6.03
N ILE A 27 -11.52 11.57 -4.76
CA ILE A 27 -10.35 11.41 -3.91
C ILE A 27 -9.99 9.93 -3.91
N PHE A 28 -8.76 9.63 -4.31
CA PHE A 28 -8.20 8.30 -4.28
C PHE A 28 -6.71 8.39 -3.96
N THR A 29 -6.21 7.40 -3.25
CA THR A 29 -4.78 7.27 -2.95
C THR A 29 -4.46 5.81 -2.64
N GLN A 30 -3.20 5.50 -2.37
CA GLN A 30 -2.76 4.15 -2.05
C GLN A 30 -1.75 4.16 -0.90
N ALA A 31 -1.74 3.08 -0.11
CA ALA A 31 -0.78 2.86 0.97
C ALA A 31 -0.15 1.47 0.84
N ARG A 32 1.11 1.33 1.23
CA ARG A 32 1.87 0.07 1.21
C ARG A 32 1.87 -0.65 2.56
N TYR A 33 1.56 0.04 3.63
CA TYR A 33 1.49 -0.49 4.99
C TYR A 33 0.45 0.28 5.82
N PHE A 34 0.01 -0.29 6.94
CA PHE A 34 -1.12 0.24 7.72
C PHE A 34 -0.89 1.66 8.23
N ASP A 35 0.29 1.95 8.80
CA ASP A 35 0.61 3.29 9.32
C ASP A 35 0.60 4.38 8.23
N GLU A 36 0.82 4.01 6.97
CA GLU A 36 0.80 4.93 5.84
C GLU A 36 -0.63 5.31 5.43
N ILE A 37 -1.65 4.51 5.79
CA ILE A 37 -3.05 4.76 5.43
C ILE A 37 -3.48 6.15 5.91
N GLU A 38 -3.23 6.47 7.17
CA GLU A 38 -3.66 7.74 7.76
C GLU A 38 -2.96 8.93 7.09
N ILE A 39 -1.65 8.80 6.84
CA ILE A 39 -0.83 9.85 6.23
C ILE A 39 -1.32 10.12 4.81
N MET A 40 -1.42 9.08 3.98
CA MET A 40 -1.82 9.20 2.59
C MET A 40 -3.26 9.70 2.44
N ALA A 41 -4.16 9.22 3.29
CA ALA A 41 -5.56 9.64 3.24
C ALA A 41 -5.74 11.12 3.64
N LYS A 42 -5.07 11.59 4.70
CA LYS A 42 -5.11 13.00 5.09
C LYS A 42 -4.46 13.90 4.05
N ASP A 43 -3.38 13.45 3.42
CA ASP A 43 -2.71 14.18 2.35
C ASP A 43 -3.62 14.33 1.13
N ALA A 44 -4.29 13.27 0.72
CA ALA A 44 -5.25 13.31 -0.38
C ALA A 44 -6.43 14.25 -0.09
N ILE A 45 -7.00 14.20 1.11
CA ILE A 45 -8.08 15.11 1.52
C ILE A 45 -7.60 16.57 1.56
N PHE A 46 -6.43 16.83 2.16
CA PHE A 46 -5.86 18.18 2.22
C PHE A 46 -5.63 18.73 0.80
N LEU A 47 -5.05 17.94 -0.10
CA LEU A 47 -4.76 18.39 -1.46
C LEU A 47 -6.02 18.69 -2.29
N ILE A 48 -7.12 17.97 -2.07
CA ILE A 48 -8.33 18.11 -2.88
C ILE A 48 -9.35 19.07 -2.26
N LEU A 49 -9.46 19.11 -0.93
CA LEU A 49 -10.48 19.89 -0.21
C LEU A 49 -9.90 21.10 0.55
N ASP A 50 -8.58 21.26 0.57
CA ASP A 50 -7.86 22.32 1.30
C ASP A 50 -8.16 22.35 2.81
N ILE A 51 -8.51 21.18 3.37
CA ILE A 51 -8.82 21.02 4.80
C ILE A 51 -7.53 20.72 5.56
N PRO A 52 -7.17 21.48 6.61
CA PRO A 52 -5.97 21.22 7.40
C PRO A 52 -5.95 19.80 7.97
N LYS A 53 -4.80 19.12 7.90
CA LYS A 53 -4.64 17.73 8.38
C LYS A 53 -5.03 17.53 9.85
N SER A 54 -4.91 18.56 10.67
CA SER A 54 -5.31 18.56 12.10
C SER A 54 -6.82 18.49 12.31
N GLU A 55 -7.62 18.87 11.31
CA GLU A 55 -9.08 18.89 11.34
C GLU A 55 -9.70 17.66 10.69
N ILE A 56 -8.87 16.76 10.15
CA ILE A 56 -9.31 15.53 9.48
C ILE A 56 -9.25 14.36 10.45
N GLU A 57 -10.38 13.70 10.62
CA GLU A 57 -10.50 12.43 11.33
C GLU A 57 -10.92 11.35 10.33
N LEU A 58 -10.26 10.19 10.37
CA LEU A 58 -10.51 9.11 9.42
C LEU A 58 -11.23 7.97 10.11
N LYS A 59 -12.27 7.47 9.45
CA LYS A 59 -12.94 6.23 9.82
C LYS A 59 -12.65 5.18 8.75
N ILE A 60 -11.70 4.30 9.04
CA ILE A 60 -11.31 3.25 8.11
C ILE A 60 -12.36 2.13 8.16
N GLU A 61 -12.98 1.87 7.02
CA GLU A 61 -13.98 0.83 6.82
C GLU A 61 -13.41 -0.20 5.85
N SER A 62 -12.88 -1.31 6.35
CA SER A 62 -12.39 -2.36 5.46
C SER A 62 -12.15 -3.68 6.17
N PRO A 63 -12.37 -4.82 5.49
CA PRO A 63 -11.57 -6.00 5.75
C PRO A 63 -10.13 -5.74 5.26
N ILE A 64 -9.28 -5.22 6.15
CA ILE A 64 -7.83 -5.17 5.90
C ILE A 64 -7.29 -6.58 6.06
N PRO A 65 -6.53 -7.12 5.09
CA PRO A 65 -5.95 -8.45 5.22
C PRO A 65 -5.10 -8.55 6.49
N GLN A 66 -5.27 -9.63 7.25
CA GLN A 66 -4.52 -9.83 8.51
C GLN A 66 -3.00 -9.88 8.29
N ASP A 67 -2.57 -10.36 7.12
CA ASP A 67 -1.15 -10.47 6.73
C ASP A 67 -0.61 -9.22 6.01
N PHE A 68 -1.34 -8.10 6.04
CA PHE A 68 -0.87 -6.85 5.47
C PHE A 68 0.18 -6.21 6.40
N PRO A 69 1.32 -5.72 5.87
CA PRO A 69 2.36 -5.14 6.70
C PRO A 69 1.81 -3.96 7.50
N GLN A 70 1.96 -4.03 8.83
CA GLN A 70 1.46 -2.97 9.71
C GLN A 70 2.38 -1.75 9.64
N THR A 71 3.69 -1.99 9.64
CA THR A 71 4.72 -0.94 9.69
C THR A 71 5.64 -0.99 8.48
N TYR A 72 6.36 0.11 8.25
CA TYR A 72 7.41 0.20 7.23
C TYR A 72 8.50 -0.89 7.39
N LEU A 73 8.89 -1.19 8.64
CA LEU A 73 9.92 -2.20 8.91
C LEU A 73 9.48 -3.60 8.48
N GLU A 74 8.22 -3.95 8.75
CA GLU A 74 7.65 -5.23 8.32
C GLU A 74 7.57 -5.34 6.80
N PHE A 75 7.17 -4.25 6.13
CA PHE A 75 7.21 -4.16 4.68
C PHE A 75 8.64 -4.40 4.14
N CYS A 76 9.65 -3.69 4.65
CA CYS A 76 11.03 -3.87 4.23
C CYS A 76 11.55 -5.30 4.46
N ARG A 77 11.19 -5.92 5.59
CA ARG A 77 11.56 -7.31 5.89
C ARG A 77 10.96 -8.27 4.87
N ARG A 78 9.67 -8.10 4.54
CA ARG A 78 8.98 -8.92 3.54
C ARG A 78 9.62 -8.78 2.16
N GLU A 79 9.88 -7.55 1.73
CA GLU A 79 10.55 -7.25 0.46
C GLU A 79 11.96 -7.83 0.39
N PHE A 80 12.72 -7.74 1.48
CA PHE A 80 14.05 -8.33 1.58
C PHE A 80 14.00 -9.86 1.42
N ILE A 81 13.10 -10.53 2.15
CA ILE A 81 12.92 -11.99 2.05
C ILE A 81 12.52 -12.40 0.64
N ASN A 82 11.57 -11.69 0.03
CA ASN A 82 11.14 -11.93 -1.34
C ASN A 82 12.29 -11.78 -2.34
N LYS A 83 13.12 -10.75 -2.17
CA LYS A 83 14.28 -10.48 -3.01
C LYS A 83 15.36 -11.56 -2.87
N VAL A 84 15.66 -12.00 -1.64
CA VAL A 84 16.59 -13.11 -1.38
C VAL A 84 16.05 -14.40 -2.01
N ARG A 85 14.76 -14.68 -1.87
CA ARG A 85 14.12 -15.86 -2.47
C ARG A 85 14.22 -15.85 -3.99
N SER A 86 13.95 -14.70 -4.62
CA SER A 86 14.10 -14.51 -6.07
C SER A 86 15.54 -14.77 -6.53
N LEU A 87 16.54 -14.26 -5.80
CA LEU A 87 17.96 -14.50 -6.11
C LEU A 87 18.35 -15.98 -6.00
N VAL A 88 17.87 -16.68 -4.98
CA VAL A 88 18.11 -18.13 -4.82
C VAL A 88 17.47 -18.91 -5.96
N HIS A 89 16.24 -18.57 -6.37
CA HIS A 89 15.59 -19.20 -7.53
C HIS A 89 16.30 -18.89 -8.87
N LEU A 90 16.87 -17.68 -9.02
CA LEU A 90 17.68 -17.35 -10.20
C LEU A 90 18.97 -18.18 -10.26
N SER A 91 19.59 -18.45 -9.11
CA SER A 91 20.84 -19.23 -9.05
C SER A 91 20.67 -20.72 -9.40
N THR A 92 19.44 -21.24 -9.47
CA THR A 92 19.15 -22.63 -9.85
C THR A 92 18.83 -22.86 -11.34
N PHE A 93 18.84 -21.81 -12.18
CA PHE A 93 18.58 -21.93 -13.62
C PHE A 93 19.72 -21.37 -14.48
N HIS A 94 20.84 -22.10 -14.54
CA HIS A 94 21.67 -22.16 -15.74
C HIS A 94 22.29 -23.57 -15.82
N PRO A 95 21.91 -24.35 -16.86
CA PRO A 95 22.81 -24.39 -18.00
C PRO A 95 22.04 -23.98 -19.25
N ALA A 96 22.47 -22.88 -19.87
CA ALA A 96 22.16 -22.66 -21.27
C ALA A 96 22.88 -23.78 -22.05
N SER A 97 22.13 -24.75 -22.57
CA SER A 97 22.66 -25.70 -23.53
C SER A 97 22.95 -24.92 -24.80
N SER A 98 24.23 -24.62 -25.04
CA SER A 98 24.73 -24.09 -26.30
C SER A 98 24.39 -25.10 -27.40
N ALA A 99 23.34 -24.80 -28.15
CA ALA A 99 22.98 -25.51 -29.37
C ALA A 99 23.75 -24.88 -30.54
N ASP A 100 25.06 -25.11 -30.58
CA ASP A 100 25.82 -24.96 -31.83
C ASP A 100 25.52 -26.19 -32.69
N GLY A 101 24.56 -26.02 -33.59
CA GLY A 101 24.18 -27.01 -34.59
C GLY A 101 25.35 -27.29 -35.54
N LYS A 102 25.68 -28.57 -35.67
CA LYS A 102 26.45 -29.14 -36.78
C LYS A 102 25.50 -29.79 -37.78
#